data_AF-A0A842UXU0-F1
#
_entry.id   AF-A0A842UXU0-F1
#
_cell.length_a   1.000
_cell.length_b   1.000
_cell.length_c   1.000
_cell.angle_alpha   90.00
_cell.angle_beta   90.00
_cell.angle_gamma   90.00
#
_symmetry.space_group_name_H-M   'P 1'
#
loop_
_entity.id
_entity.type
_entity.pdbx_description
1 polymer ?
#
loop_
_entity_poly.entity_id
_entity_poly.type
_entity_poly.pdbx_seq_one_letter_code
_entity_poly.pdbx_strand_id
1 'polypeptide(L)'
;MGYIIDILIPTVWDRLVELLEAPAVNPSMIWIIIPLIVTLVLMTFYFGKWTRDELGWNTAVGNSIVLLFVAIDLFRYVFNLSTPGSIINYELHPISTIICIVVAVEAVTLMLTSFFKALPKSVTFFLCAPLPVNLQAYLAISMVYTNITLDWFTLLAAIVMFIVLYFFVKLLQLGERTFIRLARRQSIEELEEEKKLAKAKIKEAEQAKKALKEKQKKEKLIEKTITEKKPKKKRKKSEKKKKK
;
A
#
# COMPACT_ATOMS: atom_id res chain seq x y z
N MET A 1 9.62 9.46 44.93
CA MET A 1 9.49 9.18 43.47
C MET A 1 9.17 7.71 43.19
N GLY A 2 9.82 6.73 43.83
CA GLY A 2 9.53 5.29 43.60
C GLY A 2 8.05 4.93 43.69
N TYR A 3 7.38 5.30 44.79
CA TYR A 3 5.96 4.97 45.01
C TYR A 3 5.00 5.44 43.90
N ILE A 4 5.27 6.58 43.24
CA ILE A 4 4.43 7.06 42.13
C ILE A 4 4.61 6.17 40.91
N ILE A 5 5.85 5.78 40.62
CA ILE A 5 6.18 4.89 39.49
C ILE A 5 5.57 3.50 39.74
N ASP A 6 5.65 3.01 40.97
CA ASP A 6 5.16 1.68 41.38
C ASP A 6 3.63 1.55 41.25
N ILE A 7 2.87 2.65 41.34
CA ILE A 7 1.42 2.65 41.12
C ILE A 7 1.08 2.98 39.66
N LEU A 8 1.75 3.99 39.09
CA LEU A 8 1.43 4.48 37.77
C LEU A 8 1.62 3.41 36.69
N ILE A 9 2.75 2.69 36.71
CA ILE A 9 3.07 1.72 35.66
C ILE A 9 2.06 0.57 35.64
N PRO A 10 1.77 -0.13 36.77
CA PRO A 10 0.79 -1.21 36.76
C PRO A 10 -0.61 -0.74 36.35
N THR A 11 -1.09 0.39 36.87
CA THR A 11 -2.44 0.86 36.52
C THR A 11 -2.55 1.25 35.05
N VAL A 12 -1.54 1.91 34.48
CA VAL A 12 -1.53 2.22 33.03
C VAL A 12 -1.42 0.95 32.20
N TRP A 13 -0.64 -0.03 32.66
CA TRP A 13 -0.51 -1.32 32.00
C TRP A 13 -1.84 -2.09 32.00
N ASP A 14 -2.54 -2.14 33.13
CA ASP A 14 -3.85 -2.80 33.24
C ASP A 14 -4.86 -2.15 32.30
N ARG A 15 -4.89 -0.81 32.24
CA ARG A 15 -5.75 -0.08 31.27
C ARG A 15 -5.36 -0.36 29.82
N LEU A 16 -4.08 -0.47 29.52
CA LEU A 16 -3.60 -0.80 28.18
C LEU A 16 -4.05 -2.21 27.78
N VAL A 17 -3.92 -3.19 28.69
CA VAL A 17 -4.37 -4.57 28.47
C VAL A 17 -5.89 -4.60 28.30
N GLU A 18 -6.64 -3.91 29.15
CA GLU A 18 -8.11 -3.81 29.06
C GLU A 18 -8.57 -3.24 27.70
N LEU A 19 -7.88 -2.22 27.18
CA LEU A 19 -8.13 -1.69 25.83
C LEU A 19 -7.83 -2.72 24.74
N LEU A 20 -6.69 -3.40 24.82
CA LEU A 20 -6.27 -4.40 23.83
C LEU A 20 -7.15 -5.65 23.82
N GLU A 21 -7.61 -6.09 24.99
CA GLU A 21 -8.46 -7.26 25.18
C GLU A 21 -9.95 -6.96 24.90
N ALA A 22 -10.33 -5.70 24.76
CA ALA A 22 -11.71 -5.29 24.47
C ALA A 22 -12.28 -6.16 23.32
N PRO A 23 -11.60 -6.28 22.16
CA PRO A 23 -11.57 -7.42 21.26
C PRO A 23 -12.38 -8.66 21.58
N ALA A 24 -11.79 -9.35 22.54
CA ALA A 24 -12.11 -10.69 23.00
C ALA A 24 -13.29 -10.65 23.98
N VAL A 25 -13.38 -9.59 24.80
CA VAL A 25 -14.49 -9.40 25.76
C VAL A 25 -15.80 -9.11 25.03
N ASN A 26 -15.76 -8.32 23.95
CA ASN A 26 -16.94 -7.94 23.17
C ASN A 26 -16.75 -8.25 21.67
N PRO A 27 -16.91 -9.51 21.24
CA PRO A 27 -16.65 -9.93 19.86
C PRO A 27 -17.48 -9.21 18.79
N SER A 28 -18.63 -8.63 19.16
CA SER A 28 -19.46 -7.84 18.25
C SER A 28 -18.72 -6.61 17.68
N MET A 29 -17.73 -6.07 18.39
CA MET A 29 -16.97 -4.92 17.90
C MET A 29 -16.04 -5.27 16.73
N ILE A 30 -15.68 -6.55 16.57
CA ILE A 30 -14.73 -7.02 15.54
C ILE A 30 -15.21 -6.62 14.14
N TRP A 31 -16.52 -6.61 13.92
CA TRP A 31 -17.14 -6.21 12.65
C TRP A 31 -16.85 -4.77 12.25
N ILE A 32 -16.58 -3.88 13.22
CA ILE A 32 -16.24 -2.48 12.96
C ILE A 32 -14.72 -2.32 12.94
N ILE A 33 -14.00 -3.03 13.81
CA ILE A 33 -12.54 -2.92 13.93
C ILE A 33 -11.81 -3.49 12.72
N ILE A 34 -12.27 -4.61 12.15
CA ILE A 34 -11.61 -5.21 10.97
C ILE A 34 -11.51 -4.19 9.81
N PRO A 35 -12.60 -3.52 9.38
CA PRO A 35 -12.51 -2.46 8.37
C PRO A 35 -11.52 -1.35 8.72
N LEU A 36 -11.44 -0.92 9.98
CA LEU A 36 -10.47 0.10 10.43
C LEU A 36 -9.01 -0.39 10.27
N ILE A 37 -8.73 -1.63 10.68
CA ILE A 37 -7.39 -2.23 10.54
C ILE A 37 -7.04 -2.40 9.07
N VAL A 38 -7.97 -2.92 8.26
CA VAL A 38 -7.75 -3.12 6.82
C VAL A 38 -7.48 -1.79 6.13
N THR A 39 -8.27 -0.76 6.40
CA THR A 39 -8.04 0.58 5.82
C THR A 39 -6.72 1.18 6.29
N LEU A 40 -6.36 1.06 7.58
CA LEU A 40 -5.06 1.51 8.10
C LEU A 40 -3.90 0.83 7.36
N VAL A 41 -3.95 -0.49 7.23
CA VAL A 41 -2.89 -1.30 6.58
C VAL A 41 -2.79 -0.96 5.09
N LEU A 42 -3.91 -0.97 4.36
CA LEU A 42 -3.93 -0.66 2.93
C LEU A 42 -3.44 0.75 2.65
N MET A 43 -3.86 1.74 3.44
CA MET A 43 -3.42 3.12 3.26
C MET A 43 -1.94 3.29 3.61
N THR A 44 -1.44 2.56 4.61
CA THR A 44 -0.01 2.54 4.95
C THR A 44 0.82 2.02 3.78
N PHE A 45 0.42 0.89 3.18
CA PHE A 45 1.09 0.34 2.00
C PHE A 45 0.93 1.23 0.76
N TYR A 46 -0.24 1.84 0.56
CA TYR A 46 -0.47 2.75 -0.56
C TYR A 46 0.52 3.93 -0.53
N PHE A 47 0.59 4.66 0.58
CA PHE A 47 1.49 5.81 0.71
C PHE A 47 2.96 5.41 0.85
N GLY A 48 3.24 4.20 1.35
CA GLY A 48 4.60 3.65 1.37
C GLY A 48 5.15 3.39 -0.04
N LYS A 49 4.32 2.88 -0.94
CA LYS A 49 4.68 2.63 -2.34
C LYS A 49 4.72 3.92 -3.16
N TRP A 50 3.79 4.85 -2.93
CA TRP A 50 3.63 6.09 -3.69
C TRP A 50 4.08 7.29 -2.86
N THR A 51 5.36 7.34 -2.48
CA THR A 51 5.89 8.36 -1.55
C THR A 51 5.82 9.81 -2.05
N ARG A 52 5.48 10.02 -3.34
CA ARG A 52 5.28 11.35 -3.94
C ARG A 52 3.83 11.82 -3.84
N ASP A 53 2.91 10.90 -3.56
CA ASP A 53 1.52 11.21 -3.35
C ASP A 53 1.37 11.69 -1.90
N GLU A 54 0.96 12.95 -1.75
CA GLU A 54 0.57 13.48 -0.46
C GLU A 54 -0.87 13.07 -0.13
N LEU A 55 -1.24 13.07 1.15
CA LEU A 55 -2.62 12.89 1.56
C LEU A 55 -3.50 13.88 0.76
N GLY A 56 -4.54 13.41 0.08
CA GLY A 56 -5.45 14.29 -0.66
C GLY A 56 -6.56 14.84 0.22
N TRP A 57 -7.19 15.94 -0.19
CA TRP A 57 -8.46 16.39 0.44
C TRP A 57 -9.54 15.30 0.36
N ASN A 58 -9.59 14.52 -0.73
CA ASN A 58 -10.49 13.38 -0.86
C ASN A 58 -10.22 12.30 0.20
N THR A 59 -8.94 12.06 0.52
CA THR A 59 -8.54 11.11 1.58
C THR A 59 -8.93 11.64 2.96
N ALA A 60 -8.75 12.94 3.22
CA ALA A 60 -9.16 13.55 4.48
C ALA A 60 -10.68 13.48 4.70
N VAL A 61 -11.48 13.77 3.65
CA VAL A 61 -12.94 13.58 3.68
C VAL A 61 -13.30 12.10 3.85
N GLY A 62 -12.64 11.18 3.13
CA GLY A 62 -12.87 9.75 3.28
C GLY A 62 -12.63 9.25 4.72
N ASN A 63 -11.54 9.68 5.36
CA ASN A 63 -11.23 9.27 6.73
C ASN A 63 -12.20 9.87 7.76
N SER A 64 -12.68 11.10 7.56
CA SER A 64 -13.73 11.66 8.43
C SER A 64 -15.08 10.96 8.27
N ILE A 65 -15.43 10.48 7.07
CA ILE A 65 -16.59 9.61 6.86
C ILE A 65 -16.46 8.29 7.62
N VAL A 66 -15.25 7.72 7.73
CA VAL A 66 -15.01 6.53 8.56
C VAL A 66 -15.34 6.80 10.03
N LEU A 67 -14.92 7.93 10.61
CA LEU A 67 -15.31 8.31 11.97
C LEU A 67 -16.82 8.50 12.12
N LEU A 68 -17.49 9.03 11.10
CA LEU A 68 -18.94 9.20 11.12
C LEU A 68 -19.66 7.84 11.18
N PHE A 69 -19.21 6.84 10.42
CA PHE A 69 -19.75 5.48 10.51
C PHE A 69 -19.52 4.84 11.87
N VAL A 70 -18.34 5.07 12.47
CA VAL A 70 -18.04 4.62 13.83
C VAL A 70 -18.99 5.28 14.82
N ALA A 71 -19.20 6.59 14.74
CA ALA A 71 -20.13 7.31 15.62
C ALA A 71 -21.56 6.75 15.52
N ILE A 72 -22.05 6.52 14.30
CA ILE A 72 -23.38 5.92 14.06
C ILE A 72 -23.48 4.54 14.71
N ASP A 73 -22.44 3.71 14.58
CA ASP A 73 -22.43 2.39 15.23
C ASP A 73 -22.43 2.50 16.75
N LEU A 74 -21.65 3.42 17.33
CA LEU A 74 -21.63 3.62 18.78
C LEU A 74 -23.02 4.06 19.30
N PHE A 75 -23.71 4.96 18.59
CA PHE A 75 -25.10 5.29 18.91
C PHE A 75 -26.02 4.08 18.82
N ARG A 76 -25.91 3.28 17.76
CA ARG A 76 -26.66 2.02 17.60
C ARG A 76 -26.40 1.07 18.76
N TYR A 77 -25.15 0.95 19.23
CA TYR A 77 -24.80 0.09 20.34
C TYR A 77 -25.44 0.57 21.65
N VAL A 78 -25.29 1.85 22.00
CA VAL A 78 -25.89 2.43 23.21
C VAL A 78 -27.42 2.31 23.17
N PHE A 79 -28.05 2.53 22.01
CA PHE A 79 -29.50 2.35 21.81
C PHE A 79 -30.01 0.94 22.13
N ASN A 80 -29.13 -0.07 22.14
CA ASN A 80 -29.47 -1.47 22.37
C ASN A 80 -28.88 -2.06 23.67
N LEU A 81 -28.32 -1.24 24.57
CA LEU A 81 -27.48 -1.72 25.67
C LEU A 81 -28.27 -2.38 26.83
N SER A 82 -29.25 -1.68 27.42
CA SER A 82 -30.06 -2.25 28.52
C SER A 82 -31.43 -2.73 28.05
N THR A 83 -32.16 -1.85 27.35
CA THR A 83 -33.47 -2.17 26.77
C THR A 83 -33.37 -1.99 25.26
N PRO A 84 -33.35 -3.08 24.46
CA PRO A 84 -33.21 -2.98 23.01
C PRO A 84 -34.21 -2.01 22.39
N GLY A 85 -33.72 -1.06 21.60
CA GLY A 85 -34.58 -0.09 20.91
C GLY A 85 -35.05 1.10 21.75
N SER A 86 -34.48 1.34 22.93
CA SER A 86 -34.96 2.39 23.84
C SER A 86 -34.03 3.59 23.93
N ILE A 87 -34.61 4.79 23.81
CA ILE A 87 -33.90 6.08 23.97
C ILE A 87 -33.43 6.28 25.42
N ILE A 88 -34.08 5.64 26.40
CA ILE A 88 -33.69 5.72 27.82
C ILE A 88 -32.24 5.25 28.04
N ASN A 89 -31.72 4.38 27.16
CA ASN A 89 -30.35 3.88 27.29
C ASN A 89 -29.31 5.00 27.20
N TYR A 90 -29.59 6.09 26.49
CA TYR A 90 -28.68 7.22 26.40
C TYR A 90 -28.54 7.96 27.74
N GLU A 91 -29.63 8.01 28.52
CA GLU A 91 -29.65 8.60 29.87
C GLU A 91 -29.05 7.64 30.90
N LEU A 92 -29.30 6.33 30.77
CA LEU A 92 -28.76 5.30 31.66
C LEU A 92 -27.24 5.11 31.51
N HIS A 93 -26.70 5.39 30.33
CA HIS A 93 -25.27 5.22 30.01
C HIS A 93 -24.63 6.55 29.57
N PRO A 94 -24.60 7.57 30.45
CA PRO A 94 -24.29 8.94 30.05
C PRO A 94 -22.85 9.10 29.54
N ILE A 95 -21.88 8.36 30.09
CA ILE A 95 -20.48 8.42 29.65
C ILE A 95 -20.36 7.93 28.20
N SER A 96 -20.92 6.75 27.90
CA SER A 96 -20.92 6.19 26.55
C SER A 96 -21.63 7.12 25.56
N THR A 97 -22.77 7.69 25.95
CA THR A 97 -23.49 8.69 25.15
C THR A 97 -22.65 9.93 24.87
N ILE A 98 -21.93 10.47 25.86
CA ILE A 98 -21.03 11.62 25.67
C ILE A 98 -19.92 11.28 24.68
N ILE A 99 -19.31 10.09 24.79
CA ILE A 99 -18.28 9.64 23.82
C ILE A 99 -18.87 9.57 22.41
N CYS A 100 -20.06 8.98 22.23
CA CYS A 100 -20.75 8.94 20.93
C CYS A 100 -20.94 10.34 20.34
N ILE A 101 -21.40 11.30 21.16
CA ILE A 101 -21.63 12.69 20.74
C ILE A 101 -20.31 13.35 20.34
N VAL A 102 -19.26 13.22 21.14
CA VAL A 102 -17.95 13.82 20.85
C VAL A 102 -17.40 13.28 19.53
N VAL A 103 -17.42 11.96 19.31
CA VAL A 103 -16.94 11.36 18.06
C VAL A 103 -17.79 11.82 16.87
N ALA A 104 -19.11 11.94 17.02
CA ALA A 104 -19.98 12.43 15.95
C ALA A 104 -19.71 13.89 15.59
N VAL A 105 -19.60 14.77 16.59
CA VAL A 105 -19.30 16.19 16.41
C VAL A 105 -17.93 16.36 15.77
N GLU A 106 -16.93 15.60 16.21
CA GLU A 106 -15.62 15.62 15.61
C GLU A 106 -15.63 15.13 14.16
N ALA A 107 -16.27 14.00 13.89
CA ALA A 107 -16.40 13.45 12.53
C ALA A 107 -17.03 14.47 11.57
N VAL A 108 -18.13 15.10 11.98
CA VAL A 108 -18.79 16.16 11.20
C VAL A 108 -17.87 17.37 11.04
N THR A 109 -17.19 17.79 12.10
CA THR A 109 -16.26 18.93 12.05
C THR A 109 -15.10 18.68 11.09
N LEU A 110 -14.44 17.51 11.20
CA LEU A 110 -13.35 17.10 10.31
C LEU A 110 -13.83 16.97 8.86
N MET A 111 -15.03 16.44 8.65
CA MET A 111 -15.63 16.32 7.32
C MET A 111 -15.88 17.70 6.70
N LEU A 112 -16.53 18.61 7.43
CA LEU A 112 -16.83 19.96 6.93
C LEU A 112 -15.55 20.78 6.69
N THR A 113 -14.60 20.75 7.63
CA THR A 113 -13.32 21.45 7.49
C THR A 113 -12.48 20.90 6.34
N SER A 114 -12.52 19.58 6.10
CA SER A 114 -11.86 18.94 4.96
C SER A 114 -12.55 19.27 3.63
N PHE A 115 -13.89 19.25 3.60
CA PHE A 115 -14.69 19.52 2.40
C PHE A 115 -14.55 20.98 1.94
N PHE A 116 -14.73 21.93 2.86
CA PHE A 116 -14.60 23.36 2.58
C PHE A 116 -13.17 23.88 2.62
N LYS A 117 -12.19 23.04 2.96
CA LYS A 117 -10.78 23.41 3.12
C LYS A 117 -10.58 24.57 4.10
N ALA A 118 -11.36 24.55 5.19
CA ALA A 118 -11.42 25.65 6.16
C ALA A 118 -10.16 25.77 7.02
N LEU A 119 -9.37 24.69 7.14
CA LEU A 119 -8.14 24.64 7.92
C LEU A 119 -6.89 24.50 7.03
N PRO A 120 -5.71 24.95 7.50
CA PRO A 120 -4.46 24.74 6.80
C PRO A 120 -4.20 23.25 6.51
N LYS A 121 -3.66 22.98 5.33
CA LYS A 121 -3.38 21.62 4.83
C LYS A 121 -2.63 20.76 5.84
N SER A 122 -1.62 21.30 6.52
CA SER A 122 -0.81 20.58 7.53
C SER A 122 -1.64 20.09 8.72
N VAL A 123 -2.57 20.92 9.21
CA VAL A 123 -3.43 20.61 10.35
C VAL A 123 -4.47 19.58 9.94
N THR A 124 -5.19 19.83 8.84
CA THR A 124 -6.22 18.89 8.35
C THR A 124 -5.62 17.52 8.06
N PHE A 125 -4.45 17.45 7.43
CA PHE A 125 -3.86 16.17 7.05
C PHE A 125 -3.24 15.44 8.23
N PHE A 126 -2.81 16.17 9.27
CA PHE A 126 -2.41 15.56 10.53
C PHE A 126 -3.61 14.93 11.24
N LEU A 127 -4.70 15.68 11.41
CA LEU A 127 -5.91 15.22 12.10
C LEU A 127 -6.62 14.10 11.34
N CYS A 128 -6.75 14.25 10.02
CA CYS A 128 -7.41 13.27 9.15
C CYS A 128 -6.43 12.19 8.62
N ALA A 129 -5.23 12.04 9.18
CA ALA A 129 -4.34 10.95 8.80
C ALA A 129 -4.97 9.59 9.21
N PRO A 130 -4.72 8.50 8.46
CA PRO A 130 -5.28 7.19 8.79
C PRO A 130 -4.96 6.70 10.20
N LEU A 131 -3.78 7.02 10.75
CA LEU A 131 -3.36 6.55 12.07
C LEU A 131 -4.14 7.22 13.22
N PRO A 132 -4.18 8.56 13.36
CA PRO A 132 -5.00 9.23 14.38
C PRO A 132 -6.47 8.83 14.31
N VAL A 133 -7.05 8.86 13.11
CA VAL A 133 -8.46 8.52 12.87
C VAL A 133 -8.79 7.09 13.31
N ASN A 134 -8.02 6.09 12.86
CA ASN A 134 -8.30 4.69 13.20
C ASN A 134 -8.05 4.39 14.68
N LEU A 135 -7.00 4.98 15.28
CA LEU A 135 -6.75 4.78 16.71
C LEU A 135 -7.86 5.39 17.56
N GLN A 136 -8.26 6.62 17.26
CA GLN A 136 -9.33 7.28 17.98
C GLN A 136 -10.66 6.52 17.85
N ALA A 137 -10.98 6.06 16.64
CA ALA A 137 -12.13 5.20 16.40
C ALA A 137 -12.06 3.93 17.27
N TYR A 138 -10.93 3.24 17.28
CA TYR A 138 -10.71 2.04 18.09
C TYR A 138 -10.85 2.32 19.60
N LEU A 139 -10.29 3.42 20.09
CA LEU A 139 -10.40 3.85 21.49
C LEU A 139 -11.86 4.12 21.88
N ALA A 140 -12.59 4.85 21.05
CA ALA A 140 -14.00 5.15 21.28
C ALA A 140 -14.85 3.87 21.28
N ILE A 141 -14.64 2.97 20.30
CA ILE A 141 -15.29 1.67 20.25
C ILE A 141 -15.00 0.87 21.52
N SER A 142 -13.74 0.76 21.91
CA SER A 142 -13.33 -0.01 23.09
C SER A 142 -14.01 0.57 24.33
N MET A 143 -13.87 1.86 24.60
CA MET A 143 -14.47 2.51 25.78
C MET A 143 -15.99 2.34 25.84
N VAL A 144 -16.71 2.48 24.72
CA VAL A 144 -18.17 2.34 24.69
C VAL A 144 -18.62 0.89 24.84
N TYR A 145 -17.93 -0.07 24.21
CA TYR A 145 -18.32 -1.48 24.23
C TYR A 145 -17.95 -2.18 25.55
N THR A 146 -16.86 -1.79 26.23
CA THR A 146 -16.45 -2.40 27.50
C THR A 146 -16.79 -1.54 28.73
N ASN A 147 -17.35 -0.34 28.55
CA ASN A 147 -17.62 0.61 29.63
C ASN A 147 -16.37 0.93 30.49
N ILE A 148 -15.21 1.03 29.85
CA ILE A 148 -13.96 1.43 30.53
C ILE A 148 -14.14 2.83 31.13
N THR A 149 -13.70 3.00 32.38
CA THR A 149 -13.78 4.29 33.06
C THR A 149 -12.86 5.31 32.41
N LEU A 150 -13.40 6.50 32.15
CA LEU A 150 -12.64 7.61 31.57
C LEU A 150 -11.90 8.36 32.68
N ASP A 151 -10.69 7.90 32.99
CA ASP A 151 -9.79 8.50 33.97
C ASP A 151 -8.44 8.90 33.32
N TRP A 152 -7.57 9.55 34.08
CA TRP A 152 -6.25 9.97 33.61
C TRP A 152 -5.34 8.78 33.24
N PHE A 153 -5.56 7.60 33.82
CA PHE A 153 -4.79 6.40 33.50
C PHE A 153 -5.21 5.82 32.15
N THR A 154 -6.51 5.81 31.84
CA THR A 154 -7.04 5.45 30.52
C THR A 154 -6.51 6.39 29.44
N LEU A 155 -6.45 7.70 29.70
CA LEU A 155 -5.85 8.66 28.77
C LEU A 155 -4.35 8.38 28.55
N LEU A 156 -3.59 8.12 29.62
CA LEU A 156 -2.17 7.80 29.50
C LEU A 156 -1.93 6.48 28.76
N ALA A 157 -2.76 5.46 29.02
CA ALA A 157 -2.74 4.20 28.28
C ALA A 157 -3.05 4.40 26.80
N ALA A 158 -4.03 5.24 26.45
CA ALA A 158 -4.33 5.61 25.07
C ALA A 158 -3.14 6.30 24.37
N ILE A 159 -2.42 7.18 25.06
CA ILE A 159 -1.19 7.81 24.54
C ILE A 159 -0.09 6.77 24.31
N VAL A 160 0.14 5.86 25.27
CA VAL A 160 1.11 4.76 25.11
C VAL A 160 0.72 3.88 23.92
N MET A 161 -0.55 3.55 23.77
CA MET A 161 -1.05 2.79 22.62
C MET A 161 -0.84 3.52 21.30
N PHE A 162 -1.05 4.85 21.24
CA PHE A 162 -0.74 5.66 20.06
C PHE A 162 0.75 5.54 19.69
N ILE A 163 1.64 5.66 20.68
CA ILE A 163 3.09 5.57 20.47
C ILE A 163 3.48 4.18 19.94
N VAL A 164 2.97 3.11 20.56
CA VAL A 164 3.23 1.73 20.12
C VAL A 164 2.73 1.51 18.69
N LEU A 165 1.50 1.93 18.37
CA LEU A 165 0.93 1.77 17.04
C LEU A 165 1.69 2.61 15.99
N TYR A 166 2.13 3.82 16.36
CA TYR A 166 2.99 4.65 15.51
C TYR A 166 4.28 3.92 15.14
N PHE A 167 4.97 3.34 16.12
CA PHE A 167 6.18 2.56 15.87
C PHE A 167 5.91 1.31 15.03
N PHE A 168 4.79 0.63 15.27
CA PHE A 168 4.36 -0.51 14.47
C PHE A 168 4.14 -0.12 12.99
N VAL A 169 3.42 0.97 12.71
CA VAL A 169 3.23 1.48 11.34
C VAL A 169 4.56 1.87 10.70
N LYS A 170 5.49 2.49 11.46
CA LYS A 170 6.84 2.78 10.97
C LYS A 170 7.62 1.51 10.62
N LEU A 171 7.48 0.46 11.41
CA LEU A 171 8.11 -0.84 11.15
C LEU A 171 7.55 -1.48 9.88
N LEU A 172 6.23 -1.44 9.67
CA LEU A 172 5.59 -1.91 8.44
C LEU A 172 6.12 -1.16 7.20
N GLN A 173 6.19 0.17 7.28
CA GLN A 173 6.76 1.01 6.21
C GLN A 173 8.23 0.67 5.92
N LEU A 174 9.02 0.32 6.94
CA LEU A 174 10.40 -0.09 6.77
C LEU A 174 10.51 -1.46 6.07
N GLY A 175 9.66 -2.42 6.47
CA GLY A 175 9.57 -3.73 5.82
C GLY A 175 9.19 -3.61 4.34
N GLU A 176 8.20 -2.78 4.03
CA GLU A 176 7.77 -2.50 2.66
C GLU A 176 8.91 -1.92 1.81
N ARG A 177 9.61 -0.89 2.31
CA ARG A 177 10.75 -0.29 1.61
C ARG A 177 11.83 -1.32 1.29
N THR A 178 12.05 -2.26 2.20
CA THR A 178 13.02 -3.34 2.02
C THR A 178 12.55 -4.31 0.94
N PHE A 179 11.29 -4.72 0.98
CA PHE A 179 10.67 -5.58 -0.03
C PHE A 179 10.70 -4.96 -1.43
N ILE A 180 10.31 -3.69 -1.58
CA ILE A 180 10.34 -2.97 -2.87
C ILE A 180 11.76 -2.90 -3.43
N ARG A 181 12.78 -2.69 -2.57
CA ARG A 181 14.19 -2.69 -3.00
C ARG A 181 14.63 -4.05 -3.51
N LEU A 182 14.21 -5.14 -2.86
CA LEU A 182 14.51 -6.50 -3.30
C LEU A 182 13.83 -6.83 -4.63
N ALA A 183 12.53 -6.54 -4.76
CA ALA A 183 11.78 -6.76 -6.00
C ALA A 183 12.38 -5.97 -7.18
N ARG A 184 12.84 -4.73 -6.93
CA ARG A 184 13.52 -3.93 -7.97
C ARG A 184 14.89 -4.50 -8.36
N ARG A 185 15.64 -5.09 -7.43
CA ARG A 185 16.92 -5.73 -7.76
C ARG A 185 16.70 -6.94 -8.67
N GLN A 186 15.72 -7.78 -8.35
CA GLN A 186 15.35 -8.93 -9.18
C GLN A 186 14.96 -8.51 -10.60
N SER A 187 14.10 -7.51 -10.76
CA SER A 187 13.70 -7.05 -12.10
C SER A 187 14.84 -6.41 -12.90
N ILE A 188 15.81 -5.75 -12.23
CA ILE A 188 17.01 -5.24 -12.89
C ILE A 188 17.92 -6.40 -13.34
N GLU A 189 18.10 -7.42 -12.50
CA GLU A 189 18.89 -8.61 -12.84
C GLU A 189 18.29 -9.35 -14.04
N GLU A 190 16.98 -9.58 -14.05
CA GLU A 190 16.26 -10.16 -15.19
C GLU A 190 16.45 -9.33 -16.47
N LEU A 191 16.29 -8.00 -16.39
CA LEU A 191 16.51 -7.10 -17.53
C LEU A 191 17.96 -7.12 -18.02
N GLU A 192 18.94 -7.29 -17.14
CA GLU A 192 20.34 -7.41 -17.52
C GLU A 192 20.63 -8.75 -18.22
N GLU A 193 20.04 -9.85 -17.75
CA GLU A 193 20.12 -11.15 -18.41
C GLU A 193 19.48 -11.14 -19.79
N GLU A 194 18.28 -10.55 -19.92
CA GLU A 194 17.62 -10.37 -21.22
C GLU A 194 18.49 -9.54 -22.18
N LYS A 195 19.08 -8.45 -21.72
CA LYS A 195 20.00 -7.62 -22.51
C LYS A 195 21.26 -8.39 -22.92
N LYS A 196 21.83 -9.22 -22.04
CA LYS A 196 22.99 -10.08 -22.35
C LYS A 196 22.64 -11.11 -23.42
N LEU A 197 21.48 -11.78 -23.29
CA LEU A 197 20.98 -12.75 -24.26
C LEU A 197 20.70 -12.10 -25.62
N ALA A 198 20.06 -10.92 -25.64
CA ALA A 198 19.80 -10.18 -26.87
C ALA A 198 21.10 -9.78 -27.58
N LYS A 199 22.11 -9.28 -26.84
CA LYS A 199 23.44 -8.97 -27.38
C LYS A 199 24.14 -10.21 -27.95
N ALA A 200 24.02 -11.37 -27.31
CA ALA A 200 24.57 -12.63 -27.80
C ALA A 200 23.92 -13.03 -29.15
N LYS A 201 22.58 -13.01 -29.22
CA LYS A 201 21.83 -13.31 -30.45
C LYS A 201 22.17 -12.35 -31.61
N ILE A 202 22.38 -11.06 -31.32
CA ILE A 202 22.81 -10.08 -32.34
C ILE A 202 24.21 -10.45 -32.87
N LYS A 203 25.16 -10.78 -31.99
CA LYS A 203 26.52 -11.20 -32.40
C LYS A 203 26.50 -12.46 -33.25
N GLU A 204 25.71 -13.47 -32.87
CA GLU A 204 25.53 -14.70 -33.66
C GLU A 204 24.94 -14.41 -35.05
N ALA A 205 23.91 -13.56 -35.12
CA ALA A 205 23.31 -13.16 -36.39
C ALA A 205 24.29 -12.40 -37.29
N GLU A 206 25.15 -11.54 -36.73
CA GLU A 206 26.21 -10.87 -37.47
C GLU A 206 27.27 -11.84 -38.01
N GLN A 207 27.68 -12.82 -37.19
CA GLN A 207 28.60 -13.88 -37.62
C GLN A 207 28.00 -14.74 -38.72
N ALA A 208 26.73 -15.14 -38.60
CA ALA A 208 26.01 -15.88 -39.63
C ALA A 208 25.90 -15.09 -40.94
N LYS A 209 25.61 -13.78 -40.88
CA LYS A 209 25.60 -12.89 -42.04
C LYS A 209 26.97 -12.79 -42.71
N LYS A 210 28.06 -12.72 -41.94
CA LYS A 210 29.44 -12.72 -42.48
C LYS A 210 29.75 -14.05 -43.19
N ALA A 211 29.45 -15.18 -42.56
CA ALA A 211 29.65 -16.51 -43.14
C ALA A 211 28.84 -16.72 -44.43
N LEU A 212 27.60 -16.25 -44.48
CA LEU A 212 26.76 -16.30 -45.68
C LEU A 212 27.35 -15.45 -46.82
N LYS A 213 27.82 -14.23 -46.52
CA LYS A 213 28.50 -13.37 -47.51
C LYS A 213 29.76 -14.03 -48.07
N GLU A 214 30.52 -14.76 -47.25
CA GLU A 214 31.70 -15.50 -47.71
C GLU A 214 31.33 -16.69 -48.60
N LYS A 215 30.30 -17.47 -48.25
CA LYS A 215 29.78 -18.55 -49.10
C LYS A 215 29.35 -18.02 -50.47
N GLN A 216 28.56 -16.94 -50.49
CA GLN A 216 28.13 -16.29 -51.73
C GLN A 216 29.30 -15.77 -52.59
N LYS A 217 30.36 -15.25 -51.95
CA LYS A 217 31.58 -14.83 -52.67
C LYS A 217 32.30 -16.02 -53.32
N LYS A 218 32.40 -17.15 -52.61
CA LYS A 218 33.01 -18.38 -53.14
C LYS A 218 32.20 -18.96 -54.30
N GLU A 219 30.88 -19.03 -54.18
CA GLU A 219 29.98 -19.46 -55.24
C GLU A 219 30.13 -18.60 -56.51
N LYS A 220 30.13 -17.27 -56.38
CA LYS A 220 30.38 -16.35 -57.51
C LYS A 220 31.75 -16.56 -58.16
N LEU A 221 32.78 -16.90 -57.39
CA LEU A 221 34.12 -17.19 -57.92
C LEU A 221 34.12 -18.51 -58.72
N ILE A 222 33.44 -19.52 -58.21
CA ILE A 222 33.26 -20.82 -58.87
C ILE A 222 32.51 -20.63 -60.20
N GLU A 223 31.39 -19.88 -60.19
CA GLU A 223 30.63 -19.57 -61.41
C GLU A 223 31.47 -18.84 -62.47
N LYS A 224 32.27 -17.84 -62.06
CA LYS A 224 33.22 -17.14 -62.96
C LYS A 224 34.26 -18.09 -63.55
N THR A 225 34.82 -18.97 -62.73
CA THR A 225 35.83 -19.94 -63.17
C THR A 225 35.23 -20.96 -64.17
N ILE A 226 33.98 -21.38 -63.95
CA ILE A 226 33.25 -22.28 -64.86
C ILE A 226 32.91 -21.58 -66.19
N THR A 227 32.52 -20.30 -66.16
CA THR A 227 32.21 -19.53 -67.37
C THR A 227 33.44 -19.21 -68.20
N GLU A 228 34.58 -18.89 -67.59
CA GLU A 228 35.86 -18.68 -68.31
C GLU A 228 36.43 -19.97 -68.92
N LYS A 229 36.26 -21.11 -68.23
CA LYS A 229 36.70 -22.42 -68.75
C LYS A 229 35.81 -22.98 -69.85
N LYS A 230 34.66 -22.37 -70.19
CA LYS A 230 33.93 -22.75 -71.42
C LYS A 230 34.79 -22.35 -72.63
N PRO A 231 35.42 -23.30 -73.33
CA PRO A 231 36.37 -22.99 -74.38
C PRO A 231 35.67 -22.24 -75.51
N LYS A 232 36.39 -21.29 -76.13
CA LYS A 232 36.10 -20.67 -77.44
C LYS A 232 36.05 -21.71 -78.57
N LYS A 233 35.27 -22.79 -78.43
CA LYS A 233 35.08 -23.85 -79.41
C LYS A 233 34.12 -23.46 -80.54
N LYS A 234 33.60 -22.22 -80.54
CA LYS A 234 32.69 -21.71 -81.59
C LYS A 234 33.32 -20.76 -82.63
N ARG A 235 34.64 -20.51 -82.64
CA ARG A 235 35.27 -19.67 -83.69
C ARG A 235 36.00 -20.41 -84.82
N LYS A 236 36.07 -21.74 -84.83
CA LYS A 236 36.66 -22.52 -85.96
C LYS A 236 35.65 -23.16 -86.93
N LYS A 237 34.34 -22.90 -86.81
CA LYS A 237 33.33 -23.45 -87.75
C LYS A 237 32.76 -22.47 -88.79
N SER A 238 33.15 -21.19 -88.77
CA SER A 238 32.73 -20.21 -89.80
C SER A 238 33.74 -19.97 -90.93
N GLU A 239 34.99 -20.44 -90.83
CA GLU A 239 35.97 -20.32 -91.93
C GLU A 239 35.99 -21.50 -92.93
N LYS A 240 35.24 -22.58 -92.67
CA LYS A 240 35.12 -23.72 -93.60
C LYS A 240 33.95 -23.64 -94.60
N LYS A 241 33.22 -22.52 -94.64
CA LYS A 241 32.11 -22.28 -95.58
C LYS A 241 32.40 -21.23 -96.68
N LYS A 242 33.68 -20.97 -96.98
CA LYS A 242 34.12 -20.16 -98.14
C LYS A 242 34.98 -20.93 -99.17
N LYS A 243 35.00 -22.26 -99.10
CA LYS A 243 35.60 -23.13 -100.13
C LYS A 243 34.64 -24.28 -100.45
N LYS A 244 33.54 -23.95 -101.14
CA LYS A 244 32.82 -24.80 -102.08
C LYS A 244 31.71 -23.95 -102.70
#